data_AF-A0A3E0DS46-F1
#
_entry.id   AF-A0A3E0DS46-F1
#
_cell.length_a   1.000
_cell.length_b   1.000
_cell.length_c   1.000
_cell.angle_alpha   90.00
_cell.angle_beta   90.00
_cell.angle_gamma   90.00
#
_symmetry.space_group_name_H-M   'P 1'
#
loop_
_entity.id
_entity.type
_entity.pdbx_description
1 polymer ?
#
loop_
_entity_poly.entity_id
_entity_poly.type
_entity_poly.pdbx_seq_one_letter_code
_entity_poly.pdbx_strand_id
1 'polypeptide(L)'
;MSKSIFLLLVCLLSSHLMSAQNVEELREVTTSFLGTLPEGQKSAVQFDLSDSLRTKWTNLPVGLAPRSGVRIGDLSGESKIKFHRVLSTIFSSQGYLKVFTIMQVDDILHEIMEIAYQREQMNENTIKMIRTLDWDYGNYFVAILGDPSEDNLWGLKFEGHHISINLTVSGDEFSMTPVFLGSDPAVVEVTQYAGLRPLSKEEDYGFWFVNTLDEEQKAKATLSEKVPGDIITSPGRDQWINEFKGIKGSELNANQQKILHYLIEEYVNNLDHPKAEEYMAILHARGMDEVYFTWIGSYEPMKAHYYMVHSPDFIIEYDNVGFLDNANHIHTIWRENGNDFGEDILKKHRLAHKHQ
;
A
#
# COMPACT_ATOMS: atom_id res chain seq x y z
N MET A 1 62.73 35.20 -4.57
CA MET A 1 62.17 33.85 -4.73
C MET A 1 61.30 33.55 -3.52
N SER A 2 60.00 33.85 -3.59
CA SER A 2 59.03 33.58 -2.52
C SER A 2 58.33 32.25 -2.84
N LYS A 3 58.35 31.31 -1.90
CA LYS A 3 57.70 30.00 -2.01
C LYS A 3 56.25 30.13 -1.52
N SER A 4 55.29 29.99 -2.43
CA SER A 4 53.88 29.82 -2.07
C SER A 4 53.63 28.36 -1.66
N ILE A 5 53.19 28.16 -0.42
CA ILE A 5 52.69 26.89 0.10
C ILE A 5 51.19 26.85 -0.25
N PHE A 6 50.78 25.89 -1.08
CA PHE A 6 49.38 25.62 -1.37
C PHE A 6 48.88 24.60 -0.33
N LEU A 7 47.96 25.04 0.54
CA LEU A 7 47.32 24.18 1.53
C LEU A 7 46.18 23.42 0.83
N LEU A 8 46.33 22.10 0.66
CA LEU A 8 45.26 21.24 0.14
C LEU A 8 44.31 20.91 1.31
N LEU A 9 43.12 21.50 1.31
CA LEU A 9 42.05 21.14 2.24
C LEU A 9 41.42 19.83 1.75
N VAL A 10 41.72 18.72 2.41
CA VAL A 10 41.04 17.44 2.17
C VAL A 10 39.73 17.46 2.95
N CYS A 11 38.62 17.73 2.26
CA CYS A 11 37.29 17.46 2.81
C CYS A 11 37.12 15.94 2.89
N LEU A 12 37.28 15.38 4.09
CA LEU A 12 36.82 14.03 4.41
C LEU A 12 35.28 14.04 4.34
N LEU A 13 34.73 13.68 3.20
CA LEU A 13 33.35 13.22 3.10
C LEU A 13 33.29 11.89 3.86
N SER A 14 32.87 11.96 5.11
CA SER A 14 32.38 10.79 5.84
C SER A 14 31.18 10.25 5.07
N SER A 15 31.40 9.19 4.30
CA SER A 15 30.36 8.34 3.78
C SER A 15 29.63 7.75 5.00
N HIS A 16 28.56 8.42 5.44
CA HIS A 16 27.54 7.72 6.20
C HIS A 16 27.07 6.60 5.28
N LEU A 17 27.48 5.37 5.59
CA LEU A 17 26.75 4.19 5.18
C LEU A 17 25.32 4.48 5.64
N MET A 18 24.42 4.73 4.69
CA MET A 18 23.01 4.64 4.98
C MET A 18 22.82 3.22 5.48
N SER A 19 22.65 3.03 6.78
CA SER A 19 22.23 1.74 7.29
C SER A 19 20.95 1.44 6.55
N ALA A 20 20.98 0.42 5.70
CA ALA A 20 19.77 -0.21 5.22
C ALA A 20 18.93 -0.50 6.46
N GLN A 21 17.63 -0.27 6.35
CA GLN A 21 16.72 -0.71 7.38
C GLN A 21 16.90 -2.21 7.51
N ASN A 22 17.57 -2.60 8.58
CA ASN A 22 17.68 -3.99 8.96
C ASN A 22 16.51 -4.26 9.90
N VAL A 23 16.14 -5.53 10.01
CA VAL A 23 15.06 -5.94 10.92
C VAL A 23 15.27 -5.42 12.36
N GLU A 24 16.52 -5.15 12.76
CA GLU A 24 16.86 -4.53 14.04
C GLU A 24 16.25 -3.12 14.22
N GLU A 25 16.36 -2.20 13.26
CA GLU A 25 15.69 -0.88 13.38
C GLU A 25 14.18 -1.06 13.49
N LEU A 26 13.59 -1.94 12.68
CA LEU A 26 12.16 -2.21 12.69
C LEU A 26 11.69 -2.77 14.05
N ARG A 27 12.47 -3.67 14.65
CA ARG A 27 12.23 -4.18 16.02
C ARG A 27 12.34 -3.06 17.05
N GLU A 28 13.37 -2.21 16.95
CA GLU A 28 13.60 -1.11 17.88
C GLU A 28 12.43 -0.12 17.87
N VAL A 29 12.01 0.36 16.70
CA VAL A 29 10.93 1.35 16.61
C VAL A 29 9.59 0.76 17.03
N THR A 30 9.30 -0.50 16.69
CA THR A 30 8.07 -1.19 17.10
C THR A 30 8.05 -1.41 18.60
N THR A 31 9.15 -1.89 19.19
CA THR A 31 9.27 -2.08 20.65
C THR A 31 9.19 -0.75 21.39
N SER A 32 9.80 0.32 20.84
CA SER A 32 9.67 1.67 21.40
C SER A 32 8.24 2.18 21.36
N PHE A 33 7.44 1.85 20.34
CA PHE A 33 6.02 2.15 20.30
C PHE A 33 5.23 1.35 21.33
N LEU A 34 5.45 0.04 21.43
CA LEU A 34 4.79 -0.80 22.44
C LEU A 34 5.10 -0.34 23.87
N GLY A 35 6.31 0.17 24.12
CA GLY A 35 6.74 0.70 25.40
C GLY A 35 5.93 1.91 25.90
N THR A 36 5.29 2.67 25.02
CA THR A 36 4.48 3.85 25.40
C THR A 36 3.01 3.50 25.68
N LEU A 37 2.59 2.27 25.41
CA LEU A 37 1.20 1.85 25.59
C LEU A 37 0.91 1.52 27.08
N PRO A 38 -0.22 1.98 27.63
CA PRO A 38 -0.70 1.49 28.92
C PRO A 38 -1.11 0.02 28.81
N GLU A 39 -1.16 -0.69 29.95
CA GLU A 39 -1.39 -2.14 30.01
C GLU A 39 -2.62 -2.60 29.20
N GLY A 40 -3.75 -1.88 29.31
CA GLY A 40 -4.95 -2.21 28.56
C GLY A 40 -4.79 -2.11 27.03
N GLN A 41 -3.97 -1.17 26.53
CA GLN A 41 -3.66 -1.07 25.10
C GLN A 41 -2.62 -2.11 24.68
N LYS A 42 -1.66 -2.46 25.55
CA LYS A 42 -0.73 -3.57 25.29
C LYS A 42 -1.47 -4.90 25.09
N SER A 43 -2.43 -5.21 25.97
CA SER A 43 -3.24 -6.41 25.81
C SER A 43 -4.12 -6.39 24.55
N ALA A 44 -4.54 -5.21 24.09
CA ALA A 44 -5.37 -5.06 22.90
C ALA A 44 -4.58 -5.06 21.58
N VAL A 45 -3.30 -4.66 21.61
CA VAL A 45 -2.45 -4.60 20.41
C VAL A 45 -1.82 -5.95 20.09
N GLN A 46 -1.58 -6.81 21.08
CA GLN A 46 -0.79 -8.03 20.95
C GLN A 46 -1.64 -9.27 20.73
N PHE A 47 -1.27 -10.07 19.73
CA PHE A 47 -1.94 -11.32 19.33
C PHE A 47 -0.93 -12.44 19.14
N ASP A 48 -1.39 -13.69 19.20
CA ASP A 48 -0.55 -14.84 18.83
C ASP A 48 -0.24 -14.84 17.34
N LEU A 49 0.97 -15.24 16.96
CA LEU A 49 1.37 -15.37 15.56
C LEU A 49 0.49 -16.38 14.78
N SER A 50 -0.02 -17.40 15.45
CA SER A 50 -0.93 -18.40 14.86
C SER A 50 -2.36 -17.87 14.66
N ASP A 51 -2.67 -16.65 15.10
CA ASP A 51 -4.00 -16.08 14.93
C ASP A 51 -4.33 -15.91 13.43
N SER A 52 -5.58 -16.26 13.08
CA SER A 52 -6.13 -16.05 11.74
C SER A 52 -6.13 -14.58 11.29
N LEU A 53 -6.03 -13.63 12.23
CA LEU A 53 -5.86 -12.20 11.96
C LEU A 53 -4.64 -11.93 11.06
N ARG A 54 -3.59 -12.76 11.12
CA ARG A 54 -2.38 -12.58 10.30
C ARG A 54 -2.71 -12.39 8.82
N THR A 55 -3.62 -13.20 8.29
CA THR A 55 -3.95 -13.23 6.85
C THR A 55 -5.35 -12.69 6.53
N LYS A 56 -6.23 -12.56 7.53
CA LYS A 56 -7.52 -11.90 7.33
C LYS A 56 -7.34 -10.39 7.27
N TRP A 57 -7.99 -9.74 6.32
CA TRP A 57 -7.94 -8.30 6.15
C TRP A 57 -9.26 -7.78 5.62
N THR A 58 -9.46 -6.46 5.69
CA THR A 58 -10.57 -5.76 5.04
C THR A 58 -10.13 -4.33 4.71
N ASN A 59 -10.86 -3.65 3.83
CA ASN A 59 -10.69 -2.23 3.52
C ASN A 59 -11.93 -1.40 3.89
N LEU A 60 -12.96 -2.04 4.46
CA LEU A 60 -14.21 -1.41 4.82
C LEU A 60 -14.04 -0.49 6.05
N PRO A 61 -14.90 0.53 6.18
CA PRO A 61 -14.91 1.39 7.35
C PRO A 61 -15.45 0.64 8.58
N VAL A 62 -15.13 1.14 9.78
CA VAL A 62 -15.42 0.44 11.06
C VAL A 62 -16.91 0.21 11.31
N GLY A 63 -17.77 1.07 10.75
CA GLY A 63 -19.22 0.90 10.78
C GLY A 63 -19.73 -0.36 10.08
N LEU A 64 -18.96 -0.92 9.15
CA LEU A 64 -19.31 -2.13 8.39
C LEU A 64 -18.50 -3.35 8.81
N ALA A 65 -17.24 -3.16 9.22
CA ALA A 65 -16.37 -4.26 9.62
C ALA A 65 -15.54 -3.88 10.86
N PRO A 66 -15.65 -4.65 11.97
CA PRO A 66 -14.83 -4.39 13.14
C PRO A 66 -13.34 -4.65 12.85
N ARG A 67 -12.47 -3.99 13.62
CA ARG A 67 -11.01 -4.12 13.52
C ARG A 67 -10.41 -4.61 14.83
N SER A 68 -9.37 -5.43 14.69
CA SER A 68 -8.55 -5.89 15.81
C SER A 68 -7.39 -4.95 16.04
N GLY A 69 -6.88 -4.90 17.27
CA GLY A 69 -5.75 -4.05 17.64
C GLY A 69 -6.16 -2.79 18.39
N VAL A 70 -5.21 -1.87 18.53
CA VAL A 70 -5.44 -0.57 19.15
C VAL A 70 -5.80 0.46 18.09
N ARG A 71 -6.92 1.13 18.31
CA ARG A 71 -7.36 2.28 17.53
C ARG A 71 -6.38 3.43 17.70
N ILE A 72 -5.88 4.00 16.59
CA ILE A 72 -4.88 5.07 16.65
C ILE A 72 -5.45 6.37 17.24
N GLY A 73 -6.76 6.61 17.11
CA GLY A 73 -7.45 7.73 17.75
C GLY A 73 -7.26 7.75 19.27
N ASP A 74 -7.18 6.57 19.88
CA ASP A 74 -7.11 6.35 21.33
C ASP A 74 -5.67 6.37 21.87
N LEU A 75 -4.67 6.49 20.98
CA LEU A 75 -3.27 6.62 21.37
C LEU A 75 -2.98 7.99 22.00
N SER A 76 -2.11 8.00 23.01
CA SER A 76 -1.55 9.25 23.56
C SER A 76 -0.72 9.99 22.50
N GLY A 77 -0.42 11.27 22.72
CA GLY A 77 0.45 12.03 21.83
C GLY A 77 1.84 11.39 21.65
N GLU A 78 2.40 10.85 22.74
CA GLU A 78 3.67 10.12 22.70
C GLU A 78 3.57 8.84 21.86
N SER A 79 2.54 8.04 22.08
CA SER A 79 2.31 6.80 21.32
C SER A 79 2.05 7.08 19.83
N LYS A 80 1.35 8.17 19.49
CA LYS A 80 1.15 8.59 18.09
C LYS A 80 2.47 8.95 17.41
N ILE A 81 3.35 9.69 18.09
CA ILE A 81 4.68 10.04 17.55
C ILE A 81 5.50 8.76 17.31
N LYS A 82 5.52 7.83 18.25
CA LYS A 82 6.24 6.56 18.10
C LYS A 82 5.63 5.68 17.01
N PHE A 83 4.31 5.64 16.88
CA PHE A 83 3.65 4.91 15.80
C PHE A 83 3.98 5.51 14.42
N HIS A 84 3.99 6.83 14.26
CA HIS A 84 4.45 7.47 13.03
C HIS A 84 5.93 7.18 12.73
N ARG A 85 6.77 6.97 13.76
CA ARG A 85 8.14 6.48 13.56
C ARG A 85 8.14 5.06 12.98
N VAL A 86 7.24 4.17 13.41
CA VAL A 86 7.06 2.85 12.78
C VAL A 86 6.66 2.99 11.31
N LEU A 87 5.65 3.81 11.00
CA LEU A 87 5.19 4.03 9.62
C LEU A 87 6.30 4.61 8.71
N SER A 88 7.03 5.61 9.18
CA SER A 88 8.17 6.19 8.44
C SER A 88 9.41 5.30 8.40
N THR A 89 9.41 4.20 9.15
CA THR A 89 10.40 3.13 9.02
C THR A 89 9.96 2.23 7.87
N ILE A 90 8.78 1.61 7.95
CA ILE A 90 8.35 0.61 6.95
C ILE A 90 8.04 1.16 5.54
N PHE A 91 7.85 2.47 5.40
CA PHE A 91 7.58 3.11 4.11
C PHE A 91 8.68 4.11 3.71
N SER A 92 8.84 4.31 2.41
CA SER A 92 9.51 5.51 1.91
C SER A 92 8.72 6.77 2.26
N SER A 93 9.30 7.95 2.00
CA SER A 93 8.56 9.21 2.10
C SER A 93 7.32 9.24 1.19
N GLN A 94 7.36 8.57 0.03
CA GLN A 94 6.21 8.44 -0.87
C GLN A 94 5.10 7.61 -0.21
N GLY A 95 5.42 6.39 0.24
CA GLY A 95 4.42 5.50 0.85
C GLY A 95 3.84 6.08 2.14
N TYR A 96 4.69 6.66 3.01
CA TYR A 96 4.26 7.30 4.24
C TYR A 96 3.29 8.46 3.95
N LEU A 97 3.61 9.33 2.99
CA LEU A 97 2.73 10.45 2.64
C LEU A 97 1.41 9.98 2.02
N LYS A 98 1.39 8.92 1.22
CA LYS A 98 0.14 8.32 0.71
C LYS A 98 -0.71 7.80 1.85
N VAL A 99 -0.16 6.95 2.72
CA VAL A 99 -0.84 6.40 3.89
C VAL A 99 -1.39 7.53 4.77
N PHE A 100 -0.57 8.51 5.10
CA PHE A 100 -0.99 9.65 5.92
C PHE A 100 -2.12 10.44 5.25
N THR A 101 -2.02 10.69 3.94
CA THR A 101 -3.04 11.45 3.21
C THR A 101 -4.35 10.69 3.11
N ILE A 102 -4.32 9.37 2.88
CA ILE A 102 -5.53 8.53 2.85
C ILE A 102 -6.26 8.60 4.18
N MET A 103 -5.54 8.53 5.30
CA MET A 103 -6.14 8.71 6.62
C MET A 103 -6.82 10.07 6.80
N GLN A 104 -6.23 11.14 6.24
CA GLN A 104 -6.83 12.48 6.27
C GLN A 104 -8.05 12.58 5.35
N VAL A 105 -8.06 11.81 4.26
CA VAL A 105 -9.18 11.79 3.32
C VAL A 105 -10.45 11.25 3.97
N ASP A 106 -10.38 10.40 4.99
CA ASP A 106 -11.58 9.99 5.74
C ASP A 106 -12.29 11.16 6.45
N ASP A 107 -11.53 12.06 7.08
CA ASP A 107 -12.09 13.27 7.70
C ASP A 107 -12.70 14.19 6.63
N ILE A 108 -12.03 14.31 5.49
CA ILE A 108 -12.50 15.12 4.35
C ILE A 108 -13.77 14.49 3.74
N LEU A 109 -13.82 13.17 3.60
CA LEU A 109 -14.96 12.43 3.06
C LEU A 109 -16.19 12.65 3.95
N HIS A 110 -16.02 12.59 5.27
CA HIS A 110 -17.06 12.97 6.22
C HIS A 110 -17.55 14.40 5.96
N GLU A 111 -16.64 15.37 5.88
CA GLU A 111 -16.98 16.78 5.62
C GLU A 111 -17.73 16.96 4.29
N ILE A 112 -17.28 16.29 3.22
CA ILE A 112 -17.92 16.33 1.90
C ILE A 112 -19.37 15.84 1.99
N MET A 113 -19.63 14.74 2.70
CA MET A 113 -21.00 14.22 2.84
C MET A 113 -21.89 15.15 3.67
N GLU A 114 -21.35 15.81 4.69
CA GLU A 114 -22.09 16.84 5.44
C GLU A 114 -22.41 18.07 4.57
N ILE A 115 -21.46 18.51 3.74
CA ILE A 115 -21.69 19.61 2.78
C ILE A 115 -22.78 19.21 1.77
N ALA A 116 -22.74 17.99 1.24
CA ALA A 116 -23.75 17.50 0.30
C ALA A 116 -25.15 17.47 0.94
N TYR A 117 -25.25 17.03 2.20
CA TYR A 117 -26.50 17.07 2.97
C TYR A 117 -27.00 18.49 3.20
N GLN A 118 -26.13 19.43 3.61
CA GLN A 118 -26.49 20.84 3.81
C GLN A 118 -26.96 21.53 2.52
N ARG A 119 -26.48 21.05 1.37
CA ARG A 119 -26.89 21.51 0.03
C ARG A 119 -28.14 20.81 -0.52
N GLU A 120 -28.82 20.01 0.31
CA GLU A 120 -30.01 19.25 -0.08
C GLU A 120 -29.77 18.27 -1.24
N GLN A 121 -28.51 17.84 -1.44
CA GLN A 121 -28.13 16.85 -2.46
C GLN A 121 -28.36 15.41 -1.97
N MET A 122 -28.77 15.25 -0.70
CA MET A 122 -28.96 13.97 -0.03
C MET A 122 -30.09 14.08 1.00
N ASN A 123 -30.88 13.01 1.15
CA ASN A 123 -31.96 12.97 2.15
C ASN A 123 -31.46 12.54 3.56
N GLU A 124 -32.29 12.82 4.57
CA GLU A 124 -31.98 12.55 5.98
C GLU A 124 -31.66 11.08 6.28
N ASN A 125 -32.34 10.13 5.63
CA ASN A 125 -32.08 8.71 5.84
C ASN A 125 -30.71 8.28 5.32
N THR A 126 -30.28 8.87 4.20
CA THR A 126 -28.98 8.56 3.58
C THR A 126 -27.84 9.10 4.43
N ILE A 127 -27.92 10.35 4.91
CA ILE A 127 -26.86 10.90 5.78
C ILE A 127 -26.80 10.18 7.13
N LYS A 128 -27.95 9.74 7.68
CA LYS A 128 -27.97 8.90 8.89
C LYS A 128 -27.20 7.59 8.69
N MET A 129 -27.39 6.92 7.55
CA MET A 129 -26.64 5.72 7.20
C MET A 129 -25.14 6.02 7.05
N ILE A 130 -24.78 7.07 6.32
CA ILE A 130 -23.38 7.46 6.10
C ILE A 130 -22.65 7.74 7.42
N ARG A 131 -23.28 8.46 8.34
CA ARG A 131 -22.70 8.71 9.67
C ARG A 131 -22.42 7.44 10.47
N THR A 132 -23.11 6.32 10.18
CA THR A 132 -22.80 5.04 10.83
C THR A 132 -21.56 4.35 10.26
N LEU A 133 -21.08 4.75 9.08
CA LEU A 133 -19.83 4.24 8.52
C LEU A 133 -18.63 4.66 9.36
N ASP A 134 -18.74 5.81 10.04
CA ASP A 134 -17.76 6.31 11.02
C ASP A 134 -16.37 6.49 10.39
N TRP A 135 -16.32 7.26 9.29
CA TRP A 135 -15.05 7.70 8.70
C TRP A 135 -14.41 8.77 9.59
N ASP A 136 -13.17 8.53 9.99
CA ASP A 136 -12.39 9.38 10.88
C ASP A 136 -10.91 8.99 10.79
N TYR A 137 -10.01 9.97 10.77
CA TYR A 137 -8.55 9.75 10.79
C TYR A 137 -8.12 8.85 11.96
N GLY A 138 -8.83 8.87 13.07
CA GLY A 138 -8.58 8.05 14.25
C GLY A 138 -9.04 6.59 14.13
N ASN A 139 -9.87 6.23 13.14
CA ASN A 139 -10.48 4.91 12.97
C ASN A 139 -9.61 3.90 12.21
N TYR A 140 -8.29 3.99 12.41
CA TYR A 140 -7.30 3.01 11.94
C TYR A 140 -6.73 2.24 13.13
N PHE A 141 -6.28 1.01 12.90
CA PHE A 141 -5.94 0.06 13.94
C PHE A 141 -4.58 -0.56 13.67
N VAL A 142 -3.78 -0.66 14.72
CA VAL A 142 -2.52 -1.39 14.72
C VAL A 142 -2.64 -2.66 15.55
N ALA A 143 -2.15 -3.77 15.01
CA ALA A 143 -2.03 -5.04 15.70
C ALA A 143 -0.62 -5.60 15.50
N ILE A 144 -0.07 -6.20 16.56
CA ILE A 144 1.22 -6.89 16.57
C ILE A 144 0.96 -8.37 16.83
N LEU A 145 1.54 -9.23 16.01
CA LEU A 145 1.44 -10.68 16.16
C LEU A 145 2.79 -11.22 16.64
N GLY A 146 2.82 -11.92 17.78
CA GLY A 146 4.05 -12.29 18.48
C GLY A 146 4.63 -11.14 19.32
N ASP A 147 5.89 -11.28 19.73
CA ASP A 147 6.64 -10.28 20.49
C ASP A 147 7.88 -9.80 19.73
N PRO A 148 7.92 -8.57 19.19
CA PRO A 148 9.08 -8.07 18.45
C PRO A 148 10.36 -7.94 19.29
N SER A 149 10.25 -7.93 20.63
CA SER A 149 11.38 -7.80 21.56
C SER A 149 12.05 -9.13 21.90
N GLU A 150 11.34 -10.25 21.75
CA GLU A 150 11.83 -11.59 22.11
C GLU A 150 11.82 -12.57 20.92
N ASP A 151 10.81 -12.49 20.05
CA ASP A 151 10.57 -13.49 19.02
C ASP A 151 11.36 -13.22 17.74
N ASN A 152 12.00 -14.25 17.19
CA ASN A 152 12.55 -14.17 15.83
C ASN A 152 11.47 -14.02 14.76
N LEU A 153 10.22 -14.36 15.09
CA LEU A 153 9.10 -14.37 14.18
C LEU A 153 7.94 -13.57 14.76
N TRP A 154 7.62 -12.44 14.12
CA TRP A 154 6.54 -11.56 14.54
C TRP A 154 5.95 -10.83 13.33
N GLY A 155 4.81 -10.17 13.50
CA GLY A 155 4.15 -9.42 12.44
C GLY A 155 3.54 -8.12 12.92
N LEU A 156 3.30 -7.22 11.99
CA LEU A 156 2.58 -5.97 12.19
C LEU A 156 1.48 -5.87 11.15
N LYS A 157 0.29 -5.50 11.60
CA LYS A 157 -0.82 -5.09 10.75
C LYS A 157 -1.20 -3.66 11.06
N PHE A 158 -1.40 -2.87 10.00
CA PHE A 158 -2.00 -1.55 10.10
C PHE A 158 -3.15 -1.46 9.11
N GLU A 159 -4.36 -1.26 9.61
CA GLU A 159 -5.55 -1.30 8.78
C GLU A 159 -6.59 -0.25 9.15
N GLY A 160 -7.40 0.15 8.18
CA GLY A 160 -8.54 1.04 8.37
C GLY A 160 -9.37 1.10 7.09
N HIS A 161 -10.24 2.09 6.98
CA HIS A 161 -10.88 2.37 5.69
C HIS A 161 -9.79 2.64 4.65
N HIS A 162 -9.85 1.96 3.51
CA HIS A 162 -8.86 2.11 2.42
C HIS A 162 -7.39 1.79 2.72
N ILE A 163 -7.06 1.18 3.85
CA ILE A 163 -5.67 0.77 4.15
C ILE A 163 -5.66 -0.65 4.72
N SER A 164 -4.80 -1.51 4.16
CA SER A 164 -4.37 -2.75 4.82
C SER A 164 -2.90 -3.02 4.50
N ILE A 165 -2.07 -2.90 5.53
CA ILE A 165 -0.63 -3.12 5.48
C ILE A 165 -0.31 -4.35 6.32
N ASN A 166 0.42 -5.28 5.73
CA ASN A 166 0.77 -6.54 6.35
C ASN A 166 2.28 -6.73 6.29
N LEU A 167 2.92 -6.77 7.45
CA LEU A 167 4.35 -7.00 7.58
C LEU A 167 4.59 -8.25 8.41
N THR A 168 5.49 -9.12 7.94
CA THR A 168 5.95 -10.30 8.68
C THR A 168 7.47 -10.30 8.72
N VAL A 169 8.04 -10.46 9.90
CA VAL A 169 9.49 -10.56 10.14
C VAL A 169 9.86 -11.99 10.47
N SER A 170 10.94 -12.50 9.89
CA SER A 170 11.52 -13.80 10.23
C SER A 170 13.05 -13.69 10.27
N GLY A 171 13.64 -13.71 11.47
CA GLY A 171 15.08 -13.54 11.65
C GLY A 171 15.51 -12.14 11.19
N ASP A 172 16.35 -12.08 10.16
CA ASP A 172 16.85 -10.84 9.54
C ASP A 172 16.13 -10.48 8.24
N GLU A 173 15.12 -11.26 7.83
CA GLU A 173 14.28 -11.01 6.66
C GLU A 173 12.90 -10.48 7.08
N PHE A 174 12.27 -9.68 6.22
CA PHE A 174 10.86 -9.33 6.34
C PHE A 174 10.16 -9.29 4.98
N SER A 175 8.85 -9.55 5.00
CA SER A 175 7.92 -9.40 3.87
C SER A 175 6.94 -8.27 4.19
N MET A 176 6.58 -7.50 3.17
CA MET A 176 5.62 -6.41 3.27
C MET A 176 4.61 -6.49 2.11
N THR A 177 3.91 -7.63 2.05
CA THR A 177 2.78 -7.87 1.14
C THR A 177 1.68 -8.67 1.86
N PRO A 178 0.40 -8.41 1.56
CA PRO A 178 -0.09 -7.45 0.58
C PRO A 178 -0.05 -6.02 1.13
N VAL A 179 0.10 -5.05 0.21
CA VAL A 179 -0.08 -3.62 0.49
C VAL A 179 -1.30 -3.15 -0.28
N PHE A 180 -2.39 -2.94 0.45
CA PHE A 180 -3.62 -2.37 -0.10
C PHE A 180 -3.72 -0.90 0.30
N LEU A 181 -3.97 -0.05 -0.68
CA LEU A 181 -4.27 1.37 -0.53
C LEU A 181 -5.52 1.71 -1.34
N GLY A 182 -6.31 2.67 -0.87
CA GLY A 182 -7.43 3.20 -1.60
C GLY A 182 -7.67 4.66 -1.26
N SER A 183 -8.63 5.29 -1.94
CA SER A 183 -9.03 6.66 -1.65
C SER A 183 -10.47 6.88 -2.09
N ASP A 184 -11.29 7.35 -1.16
CA ASP A 184 -12.64 7.88 -1.44
C ASP A 184 -12.78 9.26 -0.78
N PRO A 185 -12.88 10.35 -1.54
CA PRO A 185 -12.82 10.37 -3.00
C PRO A 185 -11.39 10.15 -3.55
N ALA A 186 -11.28 9.78 -4.83
CA ALA A 186 -10.01 9.73 -5.56
C ALA A 186 -9.44 11.14 -5.81
N VAL A 187 -10.32 12.11 -6.05
CA VAL A 187 -10.05 13.54 -6.12
C VAL A 187 -11.01 14.29 -5.20
N VAL A 188 -10.45 15.09 -4.30
CA VAL A 188 -11.23 16.01 -3.49
C VAL A 188 -11.70 17.16 -4.39
N GLU A 189 -13.01 17.32 -4.58
CA GLU A 189 -13.58 18.31 -5.50
C GLU A 189 -14.04 19.61 -4.81
N VAL A 190 -14.18 19.58 -3.48
CA VAL A 190 -14.68 20.70 -2.66
C VAL A 190 -13.82 20.87 -1.41
N THR A 191 -14.20 21.78 -0.50
CA THR A 191 -13.41 22.20 0.68
C THR A 191 -12.14 22.99 0.31
N GLN A 192 -11.32 23.34 1.31
CA GLN A 192 -10.00 23.94 1.11
C GLN A 192 -8.97 22.97 0.50
N TYR A 193 -9.26 21.66 0.47
CA TYR A 193 -8.38 20.62 -0.05
C TYR A 193 -8.68 20.22 -1.50
N ALA A 194 -9.54 20.98 -2.20
CA ALA A 194 -9.89 20.70 -3.58
C ALA A 194 -8.64 20.55 -4.48
N GLY A 195 -8.59 19.47 -5.27
CA GLY A 195 -7.45 19.08 -6.10
C GLY A 195 -6.51 18.05 -5.45
N LEU A 196 -6.71 17.69 -4.17
CA LEU A 196 -5.97 16.61 -3.53
C LEU A 196 -6.31 15.26 -4.20
N ARG A 197 -5.27 14.53 -4.64
CA ARG A 197 -5.36 13.20 -5.28
C ARG A 197 -4.30 12.25 -4.66
N PRO A 198 -4.62 11.50 -3.58
CA PRO A 198 -3.63 10.72 -2.84
C PRO A 198 -2.93 9.66 -3.70
N LEU A 199 -3.67 9.02 -4.61
CA LEU A 199 -3.20 7.94 -5.49
C LEU A 199 -3.14 8.40 -6.96
N SER A 200 -2.79 9.66 -7.19
CA SER A 200 -2.76 10.23 -8.55
C SER A 200 -1.78 9.54 -9.49
N LYS A 201 -0.65 9.02 -8.98
CA LYS A 201 0.41 8.46 -9.82
C LYS A 201 0.06 7.08 -10.33
N GLU A 202 -0.61 6.27 -9.52
CA GLU A 202 -1.18 5.00 -9.94
C GLU A 202 -2.15 5.18 -11.11
N GLU A 203 -3.00 6.21 -11.05
CA GLU A 203 -3.94 6.54 -12.14
C GLU A 203 -3.22 7.11 -13.37
N ASP A 204 -2.43 8.16 -13.17
CA ASP A 204 -1.79 8.93 -14.24
C ASP A 204 -0.82 8.04 -15.05
N TYR A 205 -0.07 7.15 -14.39
CA TYR A 205 0.83 6.21 -15.07
C TYR A 205 0.08 5.06 -15.77
N GLY A 206 -1.03 4.57 -15.19
CA GLY A 206 -1.91 3.62 -15.88
C GLY A 206 -2.44 4.18 -17.19
N PHE A 207 -2.98 5.40 -17.15
CA PHE A 207 -3.42 6.10 -18.37
C PHE A 207 -2.28 6.43 -19.31
N TRP A 208 -1.11 6.86 -18.80
CA TRP A 208 0.04 7.15 -19.63
C TRP A 208 0.45 5.90 -20.41
N PHE A 209 0.55 4.74 -19.74
CA PHE A 209 0.93 3.49 -20.38
C PHE A 209 -0.08 3.06 -21.45
N VAL A 210 -1.37 2.91 -21.10
CA VAL A 210 -2.38 2.38 -22.03
C VAL A 210 -2.55 3.27 -23.26
N ASN A 211 -2.35 4.59 -23.12
CA ASN A 211 -2.43 5.53 -24.24
C ASN A 211 -1.17 5.59 -25.09
N THR A 212 -0.08 4.92 -24.70
CA THR A 212 1.10 4.72 -25.56
C THR A 212 0.97 3.54 -26.51
N LEU A 213 -0.02 2.67 -26.29
CA LEU A 213 -0.26 1.49 -27.11
C LEU A 213 -0.93 1.88 -28.44
N ASP A 214 -0.51 1.23 -29.54
CA ASP A 214 -1.23 1.32 -30.80
C ASP A 214 -2.54 0.50 -30.77
N GLU A 215 -3.35 0.57 -31.83
CA GLU A 215 -4.65 -0.11 -31.87
C GLU A 215 -4.55 -1.64 -31.78
N GLU A 216 -3.49 -2.26 -32.33
CA GLU A 216 -3.29 -3.71 -32.22
C GLU A 216 -2.92 -4.10 -30.79
N GLN A 217 -2.02 -3.33 -30.18
CA GLN A 217 -1.60 -3.52 -28.80
C GLN A 217 -2.74 -3.27 -27.80
N LYS A 218 -3.55 -2.23 -28.01
CA LYS A 218 -4.76 -1.98 -27.21
C LYS A 218 -5.76 -3.13 -27.30
N ALA A 219 -5.95 -3.71 -28.49
CA ALA A 219 -6.83 -4.86 -28.67
C ALA A 219 -6.35 -6.10 -27.89
N LYS A 220 -5.04 -6.24 -27.65
CA LYS A 220 -4.46 -7.29 -26.79
C LYS A 220 -4.53 -6.95 -25.32
N ALA A 221 -4.27 -5.69 -24.96
CA ALA A 221 -4.27 -5.22 -23.58
C ALA A 221 -5.67 -5.19 -22.95
N THR A 222 -6.70 -4.90 -23.75
CA THR A 222 -8.02 -4.56 -23.23
C THR A 222 -9.00 -5.73 -23.29
N LEU A 223 -9.59 -6.07 -22.15
CA LEU A 223 -10.65 -7.07 -22.07
C LEU A 223 -12.01 -6.41 -22.29
N SER A 224 -12.81 -6.98 -23.18
CA SER A 224 -14.17 -6.51 -23.48
C SER A 224 -15.17 -7.06 -22.46
N GLU A 225 -15.01 -6.65 -21.21
CA GLU A 225 -15.87 -7.02 -20.09
C GLU A 225 -16.32 -5.81 -19.27
N LYS A 226 -17.28 -6.01 -18.37
CA LYS A 226 -17.70 -4.96 -17.45
C LYS A 226 -16.54 -4.66 -16.50
N VAL A 227 -16.25 -3.38 -16.26
CA VAL A 227 -15.30 -2.96 -15.23
C VAL A 227 -15.69 -3.64 -13.91
N PRO A 228 -14.73 -4.32 -13.23
CA PRO A 228 -14.96 -4.87 -11.91
C PRO A 228 -15.52 -3.81 -10.95
N GLY A 229 -16.27 -4.24 -9.94
CA GLY A 229 -16.76 -3.31 -8.90
C GLY A 229 -15.75 -3.05 -7.78
N ASP A 230 -14.58 -3.67 -7.87
CA ASP A 230 -13.48 -3.70 -6.89
C ASP A 230 -12.32 -4.47 -7.53
N ILE A 231 -11.12 -4.44 -6.93
CA ILE A 231 -10.01 -5.32 -7.31
C ILE A 231 -10.44 -6.80 -7.29
N ILE A 232 -9.87 -7.61 -8.19
CA ILE A 232 -10.22 -9.01 -8.35
C ILE A 232 -9.74 -9.81 -7.13
N THR A 233 -8.57 -9.48 -6.57
CA THR A 233 -8.03 -10.14 -5.37
C THR A 233 -8.49 -9.49 -4.05
N SER A 234 -9.70 -8.93 -4.00
CA SER A 234 -10.22 -8.27 -2.80
C SER A 234 -10.43 -9.23 -1.60
N PRO A 235 -10.65 -8.71 -0.37
CA PRO A 235 -10.78 -9.54 0.82
C PRO A 235 -11.84 -10.63 0.67
N GLY A 236 -11.51 -11.86 1.09
CA GLY A 236 -12.43 -13.00 1.04
C GLY A 236 -12.57 -13.66 -0.33
N ARG A 237 -11.82 -13.21 -1.35
CA ARG A 237 -11.70 -13.88 -2.66
C ARG A 237 -10.40 -14.67 -2.77
N ASP A 238 -10.16 -15.29 -3.92
CA ASP A 238 -8.85 -15.85 -4.24
C ASP A 238 -7.82 -14.71 -4.32
N GLN A 239 -6.73 -14.83 -3.57
CA GLN A 239 -5.73 -13.77 -3.40
C GLN A 239 -4.64 -13.79 -4.48
N TRP A 240 -4.73 -14.74 -5.42
CA TRP A 240 -3.79 -14.90 -6.53
C TRP A 240 -4.53 -15.32 -7.80
N ILE A 241 -4.05 -14.85 -8.95
CA ILE A 241 -4.60 -15.16 -10.27
C ILE A 241 -3.56 -16.00 -11.00
N ASN A 242 -3.91 -17.20 -11.45
CA ASN A 242 -2.97 -18.08 -12.16
C ASN A 242 -2.92 -17.82 -13.68
N GLU A 243 -3.92 -17.10 -14.21
CA GLU A 243 -4.04 -16.81 -15.64
C GLU A 243 -3.40 -15.45 -15.95
N PHE A 244 -2.46 -15.44 -16.89
CA PHE A 244 -1.91 -14.21 -17.46
C PHE A 244 -2.79 -13.73 -18.61
N LYS A 245 -3.28 -12.49 -18.52
CA LYS A 245 -4.13 -11.84 -19.52
C LYS A 245 -3.53 -10.51 -19.97
N GLY A 246 -4.00 -10.01 -21.11
CA GLY A 246 -3.58 -8.72 -21.64
C GLY A 246 -2.35 -8.80 -22.55
N ILE A 247 -1.73 -7.65 -22.79
CA ILE A 247 -0.53 -7.56 -23.64
C ILE A 247 0.70 -7.99 -22.87
N LYS A 248 1.54 -8.83 -23.48
CA LYS A 248 2.80 -9.28 -22.89
C LYS A 248 3.90 -8.25 -23.13
N GLY A 249 4.79 -8.07 -22.17
CA GLY A 249 5.87 -7.08 -22.24
C GLY A 249 6.83 -7.31 -23.40
N SER A 250 7.00 -8.56 -23.86
CA SER A 250 7.77 -8.88 -25.07
C SER A 250 7.16 -8.34 -26.37
N GLU A 251 5.90 -7.92 -26.35
CA GLU A 251 5.18 -7.32 -27.49
C GLU A 251 5.20 -5.77 -27.45
N LEU A 252 5.86 -5.20 -26.45
CA LEU A 252 6.02 -3.76 -26.28
C LEU A 252 7.34 -3.29 -26.89
N ASN A 253 7.36 -2.07 -27.41
CA ASN A 253 8.63 -1.43 -27.76
C ASN A 253 9.37 -0.94 -26.51
N ALA A 254 10.66 -0.58 -26.66
CA ALA A 254 11.50 -0.17 -25.54
C ALA A 254 10.94 1.03 -24.73
N ASN A 255 10.26 1.97 -25.39
CA ASN A 255 9.66 3.11 -24.70
C ASN A 255 8.42 2.69 -23.88
N GLN A 256 7.59 1.81 -24.42
CA GLN A 256 6.43 1.26 -23.71
C GLN A 256 6.86 0.40 -22.51
N GLN A 257 7.86 -0.48 -22.67
CA GLN A 257 8.42 -1.25 -21.55
C GLN A 257 8.93 -0.34 -20.44
N LYS A 258 9.58 0.78 -20.79
CA LYS A 258 10.06 1.77 -19.83
C LYS A 258 8.92 2.46 -19.06
N ILE A 259 7.81 2.78 -19.73
CA ILE A 259 6.65 3.38 -19.06
C ILE A 259 5.95 2.37 -18.16
N LEU A 260 5.83 1.10 -18.59
CA LEU A 260 5.31 0.03 -17.74
C LEU A 260 6.20 -0.20 -16.51
N HIS A 261 7.52 -0.09 -16.68
CA HIS A 261 8.47 -0.15 -15.58
C HIS A 261 8.25 1.00 -14.58
N TYR A 262 8.04 2.25 -15.05
CA TYR A 262 7.69 3.37 -14.16
C TYR A 262 6.37 3.17 -13.41
N LEU A 263 5.39 2.54 -14.04
CA LEU A 263 4.15 2.17 -13.37
C LEU A 263 4.42 1.17 -12.23
N ILE A 264 5.19 0.11 -12.47
CA ILE A 264 5.54 -0.87 -11.43
C ILE A 264 6.35 -0.22 -10.31
N GLU A 265 7.32 0.62 -10.68
CA GLU A 265 8.17 1.36 -9.74
C GLU A 265 7.34 2.26 -8.79
N GLU A 266 6.24 2.87 -9.26
CA GLU A 266 5.35 3.67 -8.40
C GLU A 266 4.79 2.88 -7.22
N TYR A 267 4.47 1.60 -7.43
CA TYR A 267 3.97 0.72 -6.38
C TYR A 267 5.06 0.30 -5.42
N VAL A 268 6.18 -0.17 -5.97
CA VAL A 268 7.30 -0.71 -5.21
C VAL A 268 7.97 0.38 -4.36
N ASN A 269 8.07 1.61 -4.89
CA ASN A 269 8.65 2.74 -4.17
C ASN A 269 7.78 3.28 -3.04
N ASN A 270 6.58 2.74 -2.80
CA ASN A 270 5.87 3.00 -1.54
C ASN A 270 6.64 2.40 -0.34
N LEU A 271 7.30 1.26 -0.54
CA LEU A 271 8.06 0.55 0.49
C LEU A 271 9.34 1.30 0.87
N ASP A 272 9.99 0.93 1.97
CA ASP A 272 11.32 1.44 2.29
C ASP A 272 12.31 1.17 1.13
N HIS A 273 13.34 2.00 1.01
CA HIS A 273 14.21 1.99 -0.16
C HIS A 273 14.95 0.64 -0.37
N PRO A 274 15.58 0.03 0.66
CA PRO A 274 16.15 -1.32 0.53
C PRO A 274 15.16 -2.38 0.04
N LYS A 275 13.94 -2.42 0.61
CA LYS A 275 12.92 -3.38 0.17
C LYS A 275 12.44 -3.10 -1.25
N ALA A 276 12.29 -1.84 -1.63
CA ALA A 276 11.98 -1.46 -2.99
C ALA A 276 13.07 -1.92 -3.97
N GLU A 277 14.35 -1.70 -3.64
CA GLU A 277 15.49 -2.16 -4.46
C GLU A 277 15.51 -3.70 -4.61
N GLU A 278 15.17 -4.45 -3.57
CA GLU A 278 15.05 -5.91 -3.63
C GLU A 278 14.02 -6.34 -4.69
N TYR A 279 12.81 -5.80 -4.65
CA TYR A 279 11.77 -6.11 -5.63
C TYR A 279 12.14 -5.63 -7.04
N MET A 280 12.75 -4.45 -7.17
CA MET A 280 13.19 -3.96 -8.48
C MET A 280 14.32 -4.82 -9.06
N ALA A 281 15.23 -5.34 -8.23
CA ALA A 281 16.27 -6.27 -8.67
C ALA A 281 15.69 -7.61 -9.16
N ILE A 282 14.65 -8.14 -8.50
CA ILE A 282 13.92 -9.33 -8.95
C ILE A 282 13.30 -9.07 -10.34
N LEU A 283 12.59 -7.95 -10.50
CA LEU A 283 12.01 -7.55 -11.78
C LEU A 283 13.08 -7.40 -12.87
N HIS A 284 14.20 -6.75 -12.58
CA HIS A 284 15.28 -6.54 -13.56
C HIS A 284 15.98 -7.84 -13.95
N ALA A 285 16.14 -8.77 -13.01
CA ALA A 285 16.69 -10.09 -13.28
C ALA A 285 15.74 -10.96 -14.12
N ARG A 286 14.43 -10.84 -13.91
CA ARG A 286 13.39 -11.50 -14.73
C ARG A 286 13.30 -10.87 -16.13
N GLY A 287 13.36 -9.56 -16.20
CA GLY A 287 13.06 -8.79 -17.40
C GLY A 287 11.56 -8.53 -17.58
N MET A 288 11.23 -7.60 -18.46
CA MET A 288 9.83 -7.19 -18.73
C MET A 288 9.07 -8.19 -19.62
N ASP A 289 9.76 -9.16 -20.22
CA ASP A 289 9.16 -10.06 -21.21
C ASP A 289 8.04 -10.94 -20.63
N GLU A 290 8.09 -11.27 -19.34
CA GLU A 290 7.06 -12.06 -18.65
C GLU A 290 6.08 -11.20 -17.83
N VAL A 291 6.09 -9.89 -18.03
CA VAL A 291 5.13 -8.97 -17.42
C VAL A 291 3.96 -8.78 -18.37
N TYR A 292 2.74 -8.88 -17.86
CA TYR A 292 1.50 -8.71 -18.62
C TYR A 292 0.75 -7.48 -18.11
N PHE A 293 0.17 -6.72 -19.04
CA PHE A 293 -0.68 -5.58 -18.71
C PHE A 293 -2.09 -5.80 -19.25
N THR A 294 -3.07 -5.73 -18.36
CA THR A 294 -4.50 -5.82 -18.68
C THR A 294 -5.20 -4.49 -18.40
N TRP A 295 -6.10 -4.07 -19.30
CA TRP A 295 -6.99 -2.92 -19.12
C TRP A 295 -8.46 -3.33 -19.25
N ILE A 296 -9.34 -2.70 -18.48
CA ILE A 296 -10.79 -2.82 -18.62
C ILE A 296 -11.41 -1.43 -18.46
N GLY A 297 -12.37 -1.08 -19.32
CA GLY A 297 -13.13 0.16 -19.20
C GLY A 297 -12.60 1.31 -20.07
N SER A 298 -12.91 2.53 -19.64
CA SER A 298 -12.65 3.76 -20.40
C SER A 298 -11.15 4.07 -20.51
N TYR A 299 -10.68 4.60 -21.63
CA TYR A 299 -9.33 5.18 -21.75
C TYR A 299 -9.29 6.68 -21.40
N GLU A 300 -10.44 7.26 -21.06
CA GLU A 300 -10.59 8.64 -20.62
C GLU A 300 -10.70 8.71 -19.09
N PRO A 301 -10.06 9.71 -18.44
CA PRO A 301 -10.20 9.98 -17.01
C PRO A 301 -11.66 10.22 -16.59
N MET A 302 -11.94 10.12 -15.28
CA MET A 302 -13.28 10.36 -14.68
C MET A 302 -14.37 9.44 -15.25
N LYS A 303 -13.97 8.24 -15.67
CA LYS A 303 -14.87 7.16 -16.12
C LYS A 303 -14.32 5.83 -15.61
N ALA A 304 -15.22 4.91 -15.27
CA ALA A 304 -14.85 3.62 -14.69
C ALA A 304 -13.75 2.91 -15.52
N HIS A 305 -12.70 2.50 -14.84
CA HIS A 305 -11.58 1.77 -15.42
C HIS A 305 -10.86 0.92 -14.38
N TYR A 306 -10.15 -0.09 -14.88
CA TYR A 306 -9.35 -1.02 -14.10
C TYR A 306 -8.10 -1.39 -14.90
N TYR A 307 -6.99 -1.62 -14.22
CA TYR A 307 -5.85 -2.31 -14.81
C TYR A 307 -5.20 -3.30 -13.86
N MET A 308 -4.48 -4.24 -14.46
CA MET A 308 -3.64 -5.20 -13.74
C MET A 308 -2.26 -5.29 -14.41
N VAL A 309 -1.21 -5.23 -13.59
CA VAL A 309 0.14 -5.64 -14.00
C VAL A 309 0.44 -6.97 -13.33
N HIS A 310 0.67 -8.00 -14.12
CA HIS A 310 0.79 -9.37 -13.62
C HIS A 310 2.08 -10.00 -14.15
N SER A 311 2.89 -10.56 -13.25
CA SER A 311 4.07 -11.33 -13.59
C SER A 311 4.08 -12.64 -12.79
N PRO A 312 4.98 -13.60 -13.09
CA PRO A 312 5.17 -14.77 -12.24
C PRO A 312 5.50 -14.45 -10.77
N ASP A 313 6.02 -13.25 -10.48
CA ASP A 313 6.53 -12.87 -9.17
C ASP A 313 5.59 -11.94 -8.40
N PHE A 314 4.69 -11.20 -9.07
CA PHE A 314 3.82 -10.22 -8.41
C PHE A 314 2.52 -9.92 -9.17
N ILE A 315 1.55 -9.36 -8.44
CA ILE A 315 0.33 -8.75 -8.98
C ILE A 315 0.23 -7.30 -8.47
N ILE A 316 -0.03 -6.38 -9.40
CA ILE A 316 -0.57 -5.05 -9.15
C ILE A 316 -1.99 -5.02 -9.70
N GLU A 317 -2.95 -4.59 -8.89
CA GLU A 317 -4.28 -4.21 -9.39
C GLU A 317 -4.60 -2.77 -9.05
N TYR A 318 -5.34 -2.14 -9.94
CA TYR A 318 -5.92 -0.82 -9.75
C TYR A 318 -7.35 -0.84 -10.26
N ASP A 319 -8.28 -0.42 -9.42
CA ASP A 319 -9.69 -0.23 -9.73
C ASP A 319 -10.07 1.22 -9.42
N ASN A 320 -10.77 1.86 -10.35
CA ASN A 320 -11.45 3.12 -10.09
C ASN A 320 -12.81 3.10 -10.79
N VAL A 321 -13.74 2.29 -10.26
CA VAL A 321 -15.13 2.28 -10.72
C VAL A 321 -15.90 3.47 -10.17
N GLY A 322 -15.72 3.81 -8.89
CA GLY A 322 -16.51 4.85 -8.24
C GLY A 322 -17.97 4.49 -7.97
N PHE A 323 -18.67 5.34 -7.22
CA PHE A 323 -20.12 5.24 -7.09
C PHE A 323 -20.78 5.71 -8.39
N LEU A 324 -21.75 4.94 -8.90
CA LEU A 324 -22.45 5.23 -10.16
C LEU A 324 -21.47 5.42 -11.35
N ASP A 325 -20.38 4.66 -11.36
CA ASP A 325 -19.36 4.65 -12.41
C ASP A 325 -18.64 6.01 -12.61
N ASN A 326 -18.57 6.84 -11.56
CA ASN A 326 -17.97 8.19 -11.61
C ASN A 326 -16.43 8.20 -11.55
N ALA A 327 -15.78 7.05 -11.35
CA ALA A 327 -14.34 6.91 -11.17
C ALA A 327 -13.74 7.90 -10.16
N ASN A 328 -14.37 8.00 -8.99
CA ASN A 328 -13.87 8.80 -7.88
C ASN A 328 -13.65 7.97 -6.60
N HIS A 329 -13.37 6.67 -6.72
CA HIS A 329 -13.12 5.78 -5.58
C HIS A 329 -12.09 4.73 -6.02
N ILE A 330 -10.84 4.93 -5.60
CA ILE A 330 -9.72 4.09 -6.01
C ILE A 330 -9.52 2.95 -5.00
N HIS A 331 -9.33 1.74 -5.51
CA HIS A 331 -8.73 0.62 -4.78
C HIS A 331 -7.50 0.11 -5.53
N THR A 332 -6.40 -0.11 -4.82
CA THR A 332 -5.19 -0.64 -5.43
C THR A 332 -4.42 -1.55 -4.49
N ILE A 333 -3.72 -2.52 -5.05
CA ILE A 333 -2.99 -3.53 -4.28
C ILE A 333 -1.70 -3.95 -4.96
N TRP A 334 -0.67 -4.18 -4.14
CA TRP A 334 0.58 -4.85 -4.51
C TRP A 334 0.69 -6.17 -3.75
N ARG A 335 0.95 -7.26 -4.47
CA ARG A 335 1.13 -8.62 -3.93
C ARG A 335 2.36 -9.30 -4.50
N GLU A 336 3.05 -10.07 -3.66
CA GLU A 336 4.14 -10.95 -4.05
C GLU A 336 3.64 -12.39 -4.18
N ASN A 337 4.01 -13.09 -5.25
CA ASN A 337 3.68 -14.50 -5.40
C ASN A 337 4.46 -15.35 -4.39
N GLY A 338 3.80 -16.32 -3.74
CA GLY A 338 4.44 -17.25 -2.81
C GLY A 338 4.81 -16.67 -1.44
N ASN A 339 5.04 -15.36 -1.33
CA ASN A 339 5.44 -14.69 -0.09
C ASN A 339 4.42 -13.66 0.44
N ASP A 340 3.22 -13.62 -0.13
CA ASP A 340 2.10 -12.85 0.43
C ASP A 340 1.86 -13.24 1.90
N PHE A 341 1.67 -12.26 2.79
CA PHE A 341 1.67 -12.42 4.26
C PHE A 341 2.91 -13.13 4.85
N GLY A 342 4.04 -13.12 4.13
CA GLY A 342 5.30 -13.72 4.56
C GLY A 342 5.35 -15.26 4.47
N GLU A 343 4.49 -15.91 3.68
CA GLU A 343 4.42 -17.38 3.65
C GLU A 343 5.75 -18.07 3.28
N ASP A 344 6.53 -17.51 2.35
CA ASP A 344 7.81 -18.12 1.95
C ASP A 344 8.90 -17.95 3.01
N ILE A 345 9.03 -16.75 3.61
CA ILE A 345 9.97 -16.55 4.72
C ILE A 345 9.59 -17.41 5.95
N LEU A 346 8.30 -17.59 6.20
CA LEU A 346 7.77 -18.50 7.22
C LEU A 346 8.12 -19.96 6.91
N LYS A 347 7.95 -20.39 5.66
CA LYS A 347 8.30 -21.74 5.22
C LYS A 347 9.79 -21.99 5.35
N LYS A 348 10.65 -21.05 4.93
CA LYS A 348 12.11 -21.12 5.13
C LYS A 348 12.45 -21.27 6.61
N HIS A 349 11.83 -20.46 7.48
CA HIS A 349 12.02 -20.53 8.93
C HIS A 349 11.67 -21.91 9.50
N ARG A 350 10.48 -22.45 9.17
CA ARG A 350 10.03 -23.78 9.61
C ARG A 350 10.95 -24.91 9.12
N LEU A 351 11.56 -24.77 7.94
CA LEU A 351 12.51 -25.75 7.40
C LEU A 351 13.88 -25.67 8.09
N ALA A 352 14.34 -24.46 8.42
CA ALA A 352 15.61 -24.23 9.13
C ALA A 352 15.54 -24.61 10.62
N HIS A 353 14.38 -24.37 11.25
CA HIS A 353 14.12 -24.69 12.64
C HIS A 353 13.07 -25.81 12.68
N LYS A 354 13.53 -27.07 12.77
CA LYS A 354 12.63 -28.20 13.07
C LYS A 354 12.00 -27.97 14.44
N HIS A 355 10.82 -27.37 14.46
CA HIS A 355 9.98 -27.34 15.66
C HIS A 355 9.50 -28.77 15.90
N GLN A 356 9.94 -29.37 17.01
CA GLN A 356 9.48 -30.69 17.48
C GLN A 356 8.07 -30.62 18.02
#